data_AF-A0A9X0H0D1-F1
#
_entry.id   AF-A0A9X0H0D1-F1
#
_cell.length_a   1.000
_cell.length_b   1.000
_cell.length_c   1.000
_cell.angle_alpha   90.00
_cell.angle_beta   90.00
_cell.angle_gamma   90.00
#
_symmetry.space_group_name_H-M   'P 1'
#
loop_
_entity.id
_entity.type
_entity.pdbx_description
1 polymer ?
#
loop_
_entity_poly.entity_id
_entity_poly.type
_entity_poly.pdbx_seq_one_letter_code
_entity_poly.pdbx_strand_id
1 'polypeptide(L)'
;MHELAGLCREHDAFMIHDEIQSGLGRSGSLVCGAPADIIVFGKTLGGGVFPVAAAIYDSSRFGAPARDPVVHASSYAGSALAGAVVNAVLDVVSDPAFCERVNELGQVAMEILRKRLQDCPAVAEVRGSGLMIGVEFTSSNYVAQTLIEAAHRNVLLAFCLSATRVLRVYPDATITRDDLEQGINSFCDAVDAAYRSIQ
;
A
#
# COMPACT_ATOMS: atom_id res chain seq x y z
N MET A 1 -11.70 -8.08 10.04
CA MET A 1 -12.33 -6.79 9.67
C MET A 1 -13.84 -6.82 9.80
N HIS A 2 -14.58 -7.72 9.13
CA HIS A 2 -16.05 -7.81 9.30
C HIS A 2 -16.49 -8.04 10.76
N GLU A 3 -15.84 -8.97 11.46
CA GLU A 3 -16.10 -9.23 12.88
C GLU A 3 -15.83 -7.99 13.75
N LEU A 4 -14.70 -7.30 13.52
CA LEU A 4 -14.37 -6.06 14.21
C LEU A 4 -15.39 -4.95 13.94
N ALA A 5 -15.87 -4.81 12.70
CA ALA A 5 -16.95 -3.88 12.38
C ALA A 5 -18.27 -4.24 13.11
N GLY A 6 -18.54 -5.53 13.32
CA GLY A 6 -19.64 -6.00 14.15
C GLY A 6 -19.49 -5.59 15.62
N LEU A 7 -18.31 -5.82 16.20
CA LEU A 7 -17.98 -5.41 17.57
C LEU A 7 -18.08 -3.88 17.75
N CYS A 8 -17.60 -3.10 16.79
CA CYS A 8 -17.73 -1.65 16.84
C CYS A 8 -19.21 -1.23 16.90
N ARG A 9 -20.10 -1.85 16.12
CA ARG A 9 -21.53 -1.56 16.19
C ARG A 9 -22.14 -1.95 17.52
N GLU A 10 -21.81 -3.14 18.05
CA GLU A 10 -22.31 -3.62 19.35
C GLU A 10 -21.97 -2.66 20.49
N HIS A 11 -20.78 -2.04 20.43
CA HIS A 11 -20.30 -1.13 21.45
C HIS A 11 -20.53 0.36 21.15
N ASP A 12 -21.34 0.69 20.12
CA ASP A 12 -21.54 2.06 19.62
C ASP A 12 -20.21 2.83 19.39
N ALA A 13 -19.19 2.11 18.94
CA ALA A 13 -17.91 2.65 18.56
C ALA A 13 -17.89 2.95 17.05
N PHE A 14 -17.03 3.92 16.66
CA PHE A 14 -16.74 4.19 15.26
C PHE A 14 -15.63 3.28 14.74
N MET A 15 -15.88 2.66 13.60
CA MET A 15 -14.91 1.94 12.79
C MET A 15 -14.35 2.89 11.73
N ILE A 16 -13.02 3.09 11.76
CA ILE A 16 -12.32 3.95 10.80
C ILE A 16 -11.37 3.10 9.98
N HIS A 17 -11.52 3.17 8.66
CA HIS A 17 -10.58 2.57 7.72
C HIS A 17 -9.56 3.61 7.27
N ASP A 18 -8.30 3.42 7.67
CA ASP A 18 -7.17 4.17 7.12
C ASP A 18 -6.72 3.53 5.81
N GLU A 19 -7.30 4.01 4.71
CA GLU A 19 -7.02 3.58 3.35
C GLU A 19 -5.96 4.46 2.67
N ILE A 20 -5.23 5.29 3.43
CA ILE A 20 -4.22 6.20 2.86
C ILE A 20 -3.16 5.41 2.09
N GLN A 21 -2.83 4.18 2.50
CA GLN A 21 -1.87 3.33 1.80
C GLN A 21 -2.49 2.13 1.08
N SER A 22 -3.46 1.46 1.69
CA SER A 22 -4.04 0.21 1.16
C SER A 22 -5.09 0.43 0.08
N GLY A 23 -5.73 1.59 0.06
CA GLY A 23 -6.87 1.87 -0.81
C GLY A 23 -6.48 2.23 -2.23
N LEU A 24 -7.50 2.59 -3.00
CA LEU A 24 -7.38 3.05 -4.38
C LEU A 24 -6.64 2.02 -5.26
N GLY A 25 -7.01 0.74 -5.06
CA GLY A 25 -6.53 -0.39 -5.85
C GLY A 25 -5.19 -0.96 -5.41
N ARG A 26 -4.46 -0.32 -4.49
CA ARG A 26 -3.10 -0.75 -4.11
C ARG A 26 -3.06 -2.19 -3.58
N SER A 27 -3.97 -2.50 -2.68
CA SER A 27 -4.09 -3.83 -2.05
C SER A 27 -4.77 -4.86 -2.96
N GLY A 28 -5.13 -4.49 -4.19
CA GLY A 28 -5.95 -5.29 -5.09
C GLY A 28 -7.45 -5.02 -4.99
N SER A 29 -7.86 -4.01 -4.21
CA SER A 29 -9.24 -3.55 -4.08
C SER A 29 -9.30 -2.04 -3.96
N LEU A 30 -10.40 -1.43 -4.41
CA LEU A 30 -10.61 0.02 -4.30
C LEU A 30 -10.63 0.48 -2.83
N VAL A 31 -11.33 -0.27 -1.98
CA VAL A 31 -11.43 -0.09 -0.53
C VAL A 31 -11.60 -1.47 0.14
N CYS A 32 -11.30 -1.55 1.43
CA CYS A 32 -11.60 -2.71 2.26
C CYS A 32 -13.11 -3.01 2.20
N GLY A 33 -13.46 -4.27 1.93
CA GLY A 33 -14.85 -4.70 1.80
C GLY A 33 -15.65 -4.74 3.12
N ALA A 34 -14.99 -4.60 4.27
CA ALA A 34 -15.70 -4.51 5.55
C ALA A 34 -16.35 -3.13 5.71
N PRO A 35 -17.53 -3.02 6.35
CA PRO A 35 -18.14 -1.72 6.62
C PRO A 35 -17.28 -0.86 7.55
N ALA A 36 -17.25 0.43 7.27
CA ALA A 36 -16.66 1.45 8.12
C ALA A 36 -17.55 2.69 8.16
N ASP A 37 -17.45 3.44 9.24
CA ASP A 37 -18.19 4.70 9.41
C ASP A 37 -17.40 5.89 8.88
N ILE A 38 -16.07 5.77 8.87
CA ILE A 38 -15.16 6.72 8.25
C ILE A 38 -14.16 5.96 7.39
N ILE A 39 -13.90 6.46 6.19
CA ILE A 39 -12.78 6.01 5.36
C ILE A 39 -11.90 7.22 5.04
N VAL A 40 -10.60 7.12 5.29
CA VAL A 40 -9.64 8.19 4.99
C VAL A 40 -8.70 7.80 3.85
N PHE A 41 -8.45 8.75 2.96
CA PHE A 41 -7.63 8.59 1.76
C PHE A 41 -6.55 9.67 1.68
N GLY A 42 -5.47 9.34 0.97
CA GLY A 42 -4.38 10.24 0.63
C GLY A 42 -3.51 9.57 -0.42
N LYS A 43 -2.18 9.79 -0.40
CA LYS A 43 -1.18 9.17 -1.29
C LYS A 43 -1.68 9.04 -2.74
N THR A 44 -2.13 7.85 -3.16
CA THR A 44 -2.63 7.55 -4.51
C THR A 44 -3.72 8.52 -4.97
N LEU A 45 -4.54 9.06 -4.05
CA LEU A 45 -5.58 10.05 -4.34
C LEU A 45 -5.05 11.28 -5.09
N GLY A 46 -3.79 11.65 -4.82
CA GLY A 46 -3.11 12.75 -5.48
C GLY A 46 -2.40 12.39 -6.77
N GLY A 47 -2.46 11.13 -7.21
CA GLY A 47 -1.83 10.65 -8.45
C GLY A 47 -0.31 10.81 -8.50
N GLY A 48 0.34 11.07 -7.36
CA GLY A 48 1.76 11.48 -7.32
C GLY A 48 2.03 12.91 -7.83
N VAL A 49 0.98 13.68 -8.15
CA VAL A 49 1.11 15.01 -8.77
C VAL A 49 0.61 16.15 -7.88
N PHE A 50 -0.35 15.91 -6.98
CA PHE A 50 -0.92 16.95 -6.14
C PHE A 50 -1.20 16.46 -4.70
N PRO A 51 -0.86 17.23 -3.66
CA PRO A 51 -1.16 16.84 -2.28
C PRO A 51 -2.66 16.99 -2.01
N VAL A 52 -3.33 15.87 -1.78
CA VAL A 52 -4.75 15.83 -1.43
C VAL A 52 -5.03 14.66 -0.50
N ALA A 53 -5.96 14.87 0.43
CA ALA A 53 -6.53 13.85 1.30
C ALA A 53 -8.05 14.02 1.33
N ALA A 54 -8.75 12.94 1.63
CA ALA A 54 -10.20 12.93 1.76
C ALA A 54 -10.62 12.08 2.95
N ALA A 55 -11.72 12.45 3.59
CA ALA A 55 -12.41 11.64 4.57
C ALA A 55 -13.86 11.50 4.13
N ILE A 56 -14.35 10.26 4.04
CA ILE A 56 -15.73 9.93 3.73
C ILE A 56 -16.40 9.49 5.02
N TYR A 57 -17.53 10.08 5.36
CA TYR A 57 -18.28 9.81 6.59
C TYR A 57 -19.63 9.18 6.26
N ASP A 58 -20.02 8.16 7.03
CA ASP A 58 -21.39 7.65 7.02
C ASP A 58 -22.33 8.67 7.68
N SER A 59 -23.10 9.36 6.85
CA SER A 59 -24.05 10.40 7.27
C SER A 59 -25.18 9.92 8.19
N SER A 60 -25.42 8.60 8.28
CA SER A 60 -26.40 8.03 9.20
C SER A 60 -25.89 7.95 10.64
N ARG A 61 -24.56 7.86 10.81
CA ARG A 61 -23.91 7.84 12.13
C ARG A 61 -23.27 9.16 12.51
N PHE A 62 -22.78 9.92 11.53
CA PHE A 62 -22.27 11.27 11.77
C PHE A 62 -23.43 12.28 11.75
N GLY A 63 -23.83 12.72 12.94
CA GLY A 63 -24.95 13.64 13.15
C GLY A 63 -24.76 15.05 12.58
N ALA A 64 -25.70 15.94 12.91
CA ALA A 64 -25.77 17.32 12.42
C ALA A 64 -24.46 18.16 12.48
N PRO A 65 -23.57 18.00 13.48
CA PRO A 65 -22.32 18.79 13.55
C PRO A 65 -21.35 18.57 12.38
N ALA A 66 -21.37 17.40 11.73
CA ALA A 66 -20.56 17.16 10.53
C ALA A 66 -21.14 17.77 9.26
N ARG A 67 -22.36 18.33 9.33
CA ARG A 67 -22.99 19.07 8.23
C ARG A 67 -22.73 20.58 8.33
N ASP A 68 -22.16 21.05 9.44
CA ASP A 68 -21.71 22.44 9.57
C ASP A 68 -20.31 22.57 8.96
N PRO A 69 -20.17 23.22 7.79
CA PRO A 69 -18.90 23.33 7.08
C PRO A 69 -17.85 24.16 7.84
N VAL A 70 -18.24 24.85 8.93
CA VAL A 70 -17.35 25.72 9.70
C VAL A 70 -16.69 24.98 10.86
N VAL A 71 -17.24 23.85 11.31
CA VAL A 71 -16.72 23.10 12.47
C VAL A 71 -15.33 22.52 12.20
N HIS A 72 -15.06 22.09 10.97
CA HIS A 72 -13.74 21.63 10.54
C HIS A 72 -13.47 22.05 9.09
N ALA A 73 -12.58 23.04 8.94
CA ALA A 73 -12.25 23.62 7.64
C ALA A 73 -10.74 23.67 7.42
N SER A 74 -10.33 23.70 6.15
CA SER A 74 -8.96 23.95 5.73
C SER A 74 -8.98 24.93 4.57
N SER A 75 -8.01 25.86 4.53
CA SER A 75 -7.94 26.92 3.52
C SER A 75 -7.91 26.40 2.08
N TYR A 76 -7.41 25.18 1.87
CA TYR A 76 -7.30 24.55 0.56
C TYR A 76 -8.34 23.44 0.32
N ALA A 77 -9.25 23.21 1.28
CA ALA A 77 -10.32 22.22 1.12
C ALA A 77 -11.22 22.59 -0.07
N GLY A 78 -11.57 21.59 -0.88
CA GLY A 78 -12.45 21.80 -2.04
C GLY A 78 -11.81 22.55 -3.21
N SER A 79 -10.48 22.64 -3.28
CA SER A 79 -9.78 23.24 -4.43
C SER A 79 -10.19 22.56 -5.75
N ALA A 80 -10.55 23.38 -6.76
CA ALA A 80 -10.92 22.89 -8.08
C ALA A 80 -9.79 22.10 -8.76
N LEU A 81 -8.54 22.48 -8.52
CA LEU A 81 -7.37 21.75 -9.02
C LEU A 81 -7.25 20.36 -8.38
N ALA A 82 -7.48 20.27 -7.06
CA ALA A 82 -7.52 18.99 -6.37
C ALA A 82 -8.64 18.11 -6.94
N GLY A 83 -9.84 18.69 -7.16
CA GLY A 83 -10.96 17.97 -7.78
C GLY A 83 -10.62 17.41 -9.16
N ALA A 84 -9.96 18.18 -10.02
CA ALA A 84 -9.55 17.71 -11.35
C ALA A 84 -8.56 16.53 -11.28
N VAL A 85 -7.56 16.62 -10.39
CA VAL A 85 -6.59 15.53 -10.18
C VAL A 85 -7.27 14.28 -9.62
N VAL A 86 -8.10 14.45 -8.59
CA VAL A 86 -8.82 13.35 -7.96
C VAL A 86 -9.72 12.64 -8.97
N ASN A 87 -10.48 13.38 -9.79
CA ASN A 87 -11.32 12.78 -10.83
C ASN A 87 -10.50 11.95 -11.81
N ALA A 88 -9.38 12.46 -12.31
CA ALA A 88 -8.52 11.71 -13.23
C ALA A 88 -7.94 10.44 -12.59
N VAL A 89 -7.59 10.49 -11.30
CA VAL A 89 -7.16 9.29 -10.56
C VAL A 89 -8.30 8.29 -10.43
N LEU A 90 -9.50 8.75 -10.04
CA LEU A 90 -10.67 7.90 -9.84
C LEU A 90 -11.13 7.26 -11.15
N ASP A 91 -11.05 7.95 -12.29
CA ASP A 91 -11.34 7.39 -13.62
C ASP A 91 -10.47 6.15 -13.92
N VAL A 92 -9.24 6.11 -13.40
CA VAL A 92 -8.32 4.98 -13.56
C VAL A 92 -8.57 3.90 -12.52
N VAL A 93 -8.56 4.26 -11.22
CA VAL A 93 -8.55 3.25 -10.14
C VAL A 93 -9.92 2.62 -9.86
N SER A 94 -11.01 3.24 -10.33
CA SER A 94 -12.37 2.71 -10.20
C SER A 94 -12.73 1.67 -11.28
N ASP A 95 -11.93 1.56 -12.34
CA ASP A 95 -12.06 0.49 -13.32
C ASP A 95 -11.75 -0.86 -12.65
N PRO A 96 -12.68 -1.84 -12.64
CA PRO A 96 -12.41 -3.17 -12.09
C PRO A 96 -11.14 -3.83 -12.67
N ALA A 97 -10.84 -3.60 -13.94
CA ALA A 97 -9.66 -4.15 -14.61
C ALA A 97 -8.35 -3.63 -13.98
N PHE A 98 -8.36 -2.44 -13.37
CA PHE A 98 -7.20 -1.92 -12.64
C PHE A 98 -6.87 -2.79 -11.42
N CYS A 99 -7.88 -3.10 -10.60
CA CYS A 99 -7.71 -3.93 -9.41
C CYS A 99 -7.35 -5.39 -9.78
N GLU A 100 -7.98 -5.94 -10.83
CA GLU A 100 -7.65 -7.25 -11.38
C GLU A 100 -6.16 -7.32 -11.75
N ARG A 101 -5.70 -6.35 -12.55
CA ARG A 101 -4.29 -6.25 -12.95
C ARG A 101 -3.33 -6.11 -11.77
N VAL A 102 -3.68 -5.31 -10.75
CA VAL A 102 -2.86 -5.19 -9.53
C VAL A 102 -2.76 -6.52 -8.79
N ASN A 103 -3.84 -7.30 -8.73
CA ASN A 103 -3.83 -8.63 -8.14
C ASN A 103 -2.98 -9.61 -8.94
N GLU A 104 -3.12 -9.62 -10.28
CA GLU A 104 -2.33 -10.47 -11.17
C GLU A 104 -0.82 -10.19 -11.01
N LEU A 105 -0.41 -8.93 -11.08
CA LEU A 105 0.99 -8.55 -10.90
C LEU A 105 1.49 -8.83 -9.48
N GLY A 106 0.65 -8.59 -8.47
CA GLY A 106 0.93 -8.95 -7.08
C GLY A 106 1.20 -10.44 -6.91
N GLN A 107 0.39 -11.28 -7.54
CA GLN A 107 0.56 -12.73 -7.54
C GLN A 107 1.88 -13.13 -8.20
N VAL A 108 2.19 -12.60 -9.39
CA VAL A 108 3.46 -12.86 -10.09
C VAL A 108 4.65 -12.50 -9.21
N ALA A 109 4.66 -11.31 -8.61
CA ALA A 109 5.73 -10.87 -7.72
C ALA A 109 5.86 -11.79 -6.50
N MET A 110 4.75 -12.14 -5.84
CA MET A 110 4.73 -13.03 -4.68
C MET A 110 5.22 -14.44 -5.01
N GLU A 111 4.87 -14.98 -6.18
CA GLU A 111 5.35 -16.29 -6.64
C GLU A 111 6.86 -16.30 -6.84
N ILE A 112 7.41 -15.28 -7.51
CA ILE A 112 8.86 -15.16 -7.72
C ILE A 112 9.57 -15.00 -6.38
N LEU A 113 9.14 -14.08 -5.52
CA LEU A 113 9.75 -13.84 -4.21
C LEU A 113 9.75 -15.10 -3.35
N ARG A 114 8.60 -15.78 -3.22
CA ARG A 114 8.51 -17.01 -2.43
C ARG A 114 9.41 -18.09 -2.98
N LYS A 115 9.40 -18.32 -4.29
CA LYS A 115 10.23 -19.35 -4.93
C LYS A 115 11.72 -19.08 -4.78
N ARG A 116 12.15 -17.82 -4.97
CA ARG A 116 13.56 -17.43 -4.94
C ARG A 116 14.13 -17.35 -3.53
N LEU A 117 13.31 -16.98 -2.55
CA LEU A 117 13.76 -16.68 -1.19
C LEU A 117 13.40 -17.76 -0.15
N GLN A 118 12.64 -18.80 -0.52
CA GLN A 118 12.20 -19.85 0.42
C GLN A 118 13.32 -20.49 1.24
N ASP A 119 14.49 -20.70 0.64
CA ASP A 119 15.63 -21.36 1.29
C ASP A 119 16.67 -20.37 1.84
N CYS A 120 16.40 -19.06 1.77
CA CYS A 120 17.31 -18.03 2.23
C CYS A 120 17.18 -17.82 3.75
N PRO A 121 18.19 -18.18 4.59
CA PRO A 121 18.06 -18.10 6.05
C PRO A 121 17.95 -16.67 6.59
N ALA A 122 18.28 -15.67 5.77
CA ALA A 122 18.10 -14.26 6.11
C ALA A 122 16.63 -13.81 6.05
N VAL A 123 15.77 -14.54 5.34
CA VAL A 123 14.36 -14.18 5.11
C VAL A 123 13.47 -14.95 6.10
N ALA A 124 12.66 -14.21 6.85
CA ALA A 124 11.71 -14.77 7.81
C ALA A 124 10.34 -15.01 7.16
N GLU A 125 9.86 -14.08 6.34
CA GLU A 125 8.54 -14.18 5.72
C GLU A 125 8.42 -13.32 4.46
N VAL A 126 7.63 -13.79 3.49
CA VAL A 126 7.13 -12.99 2.36
C VAL A 126 5.60 -12.95 2.40
N ARG A 127 5.05 -11.74 2.56
CA ARG A 127 3.60 -11.50 2.69
C ARG A 127 3.16 -10.27 1.91
N GLY A 128 1.90 -10.22 1.51
CA GLY A 128 1.36 -9.07 0.79
C GLY A 128 -0.05 -9.27 0.26
N SER A 129 -0.63 -8.20 -0.27
CA SER A 129 -1.90 -8.18 -0.99
C SER A 129 -1.79 -7.20 -2.16
N GLY A 130 -2.20 -7.61 -3.36
CA GLY A 130 -1.93 -6.85 -4.58
C GLY A 130 -0.45 -6.48 -4.71
N LEU A 131 -0.15 -5.21 -5.00
CA LEU A 131 1.21 -4.68 -5.09
C LEU A 131 1.70 -4.04 -3.78
N MET A 132 1.10 -4.41 -2.65
CA MET A 132 1.57 -4.06 -1.31
C MET A 132 2.24 -5.28 -0.68
N ILE A 133 3.54 -5.44 -0.92
CA ILE A 133 4.31 -6.62 -0.54
C ILE A 133 5.41 -6.24 0.46
N GLY A 134 5.62 -7.12 1.44
CA GLY A 134 6.68 -7.01 2.44
C GLY A 134 7.54 -8.28 2.47
N VAL A 135 8.85 -8.09 2.50
CA VAL A 135 9.83 -9.16 2.77
C VAL A 135 10.47 -8.88 4.12
N GLU A 136 10.17 -9.73 5.09
CA GLU A 136 10.71 -9.65 6.44
C GLU A 136 11.99 -10.46 6.56
N PHE A 137 12.99 -9.86 7.21
CA PHE A 137 14.29 -10.46 7.45
C PHE A 137 14.44 -10.86 8.92
N THR A 138 15.29 -11.86 9.17
CA THR A 138 15.61 -12.32 10.52
C THR A 138 16.38 -11.27 11.33
N SER A 139 17.08 -10.35 10.66
CA SER A 139 17.83 -9.25 11.29
C SER A 139 17.82 -7.97 10.42
N SER A 140 17.90 -6.81 11.07
CA SER A 140 18.01 -5.50 10.39
C SER A 140 19.33 -5.32 9.62
N ASN A 141 20.36 -6.10 9.93
CA ASN A 141 21.63 -6.04 9.18
C ASN A 141 21.42 -6.50 7.72
N TYR A 142 20.62 -7.56 7.52
CA TYR A 142 20.28 -8.03 6.19
C TYR A 142 19.45 -6.99 5.42
N VAL A 143 18.57 -6.26 6.10
CA VAL A 143 17.81 -5.15 5.48
C VAL A 143 18.76 -4.07 4.96
N ALA A 144 19.67 -3.58 5.80
CA ALA A 144 20.60 -2.52 5.43
C ALA A 144 21.50 -2.94 4.25
N GLN A 145 22.07 -4.14 4.31
CA GLN A 145 22.93 -4.63 3.24
C GLN A 145 22.14 -4.91 1.95
N THR A 146 20.93 -5.46 2.05
CA THR A 146 20.07 -5.67 0.87
C THR A 146 19.70 -4.35 0.20
N LEU A 147 19.48 -3.26 0.95
CA LEU A 147 19.23 -1.93 0.36
C LEU A 147 20.42 -1.44 -0.47
N ILE A 148 21.65 -1.62 0.02
CA ILE A 148 22.87 -1.24 -0.69
C ILE A 148 23.02 -2.09 -1.96
N GLU A 149 22.88 -3.40 -1.83
CA GLU A 149 23.00 -4.34 -2.96
C GLU A 149 21.90 -4.13 -4.02
N ALA A 150 20.68 -3.78 -3.60
CA ALA A 150 19.58 -3.45 -4.50
C ALA A 150 19.83 -2.13 -5.23
N ALA A 151 20.35 -1.12 -4.55
CA ALA A 151 20.72 0.15 -5.17
C ALA A 151 21.81 -0.01 -6.24
N HIS A 152 22.83 -0.85 -6.00
CA HIS A 152 23.83 -1.21 -7.02
C HIS A 152 23.24 -1.93 -8.24
N ARG A 153 22.05 -2.53 -8.09
CA ARG A 153 21.29 -3.18 -9.16
C ARG A 153 20.18 -2.30 -9.73
N ASN A 154 20.20 -0.99 -9.42
CA ASN A 154 19.19 -0.01 -9.83
C ASN A 154 17.76 -0.31 -9.35
N VAL A 155 17.62 -1.03 -8.22
CA VAL A 155 16.34 -1.27 -7.57
C VAL A 155 16.24 -0.42 -6.32
N LEU A 156 15.31 0.54 -6.32
CA LEU A 156 15.07 1.41 -5.18
C LEU A 156 14.00 0.80 -4.27
N LEU A 157 14.40 0.55 -3.03
CA LEU A 157 13.56 0.01 -1.98
C LEU A 157 13.66 0.89 -0.74
N ALA A 158 12.74 0.66 0.19
CA ALA A 158 12.84 1.23 1.51
C ALA A 158 12.26 0.25 2.54
N PHE A 159 12.61 0.45 3.80
CA PHE A 159 12.07 -0.33 4.89
C PHE A 159 10.72 0.24 5.37
N CYS A 160 9.96 -0.57 6.10
CA CYS A 160 8.76 -0.12 6.80
C CYS A 160 9.15 0.62 8.08
N LEU A 161 8.67 1.86 8.26
CA LEU A 161 9.03 2.70 9.41
C LEU A 161 8.69 2.05 10.77
N SER A 162 7.55 1.37 10.85
CA SER A 162 7.10 0.65 12.05
C SER A 162 7.71 -0.76 12.20
N ALA A 163 8.41 -1.26 11.18
CA ALA A 163 8.97 -2.60 11.15
C ALA A 163 10.29 -2.58 10.36
N THR A 164 11.38 -2.18 11.02
CA THR A 164 12.70 -1.96 10.41
C THR A 164 13.34 -3.22 9.81
N ARG A 165 12.80 -4.41 10.13
CA ARG A 165 13.20 -5.70 9.55
C ARG A 165 12.46 -6.03 8.25
N VAL A 166 11.58 -5.16 7.77
CA VAL A 166 10.74 -5.42 6.58
C VAL A 166 11.11 -4.45 5.47
N LEU A 167 11.51 -4.98 4.31
CA LEU A 167 11.60 -4.22 3.07
C LEU A 167 10.25 -4.22 2.36
N ARG A 168 9.81 -3.03 1.94
CA ARG A 168 8.57 -2.86 1.17
C ARG A 168 8.87 -2.99 -0.32
N VAL A 169 8.24 -3.98 -0.94
CA VAL A 169 8.18 -4.14 -2.39
C VAL A 169 6.86 -3.52 -2.83
N TYR A 170 6.96 -2.28 -3.30
CA TYR A 170 5.80 -1.42 -3.54
C TYR A 170 5.97 -0.68 -4.88
N PRO A 171 5.96 -1.41 -6.01
CA PRO A 171 6.16 -0.82 -7.33
C PRO A 171 4.97 0.05 -7.73
N ASP A 172 5.14 0.87 -8.77
CA ASP A 172 4.02 1.62 -9.32
C ASP A 172 2.91 0.67 -9.82
N ALA A 173 1.64 1.07 -9.69
CA ALA A 173 0.54 0.20 -10.09
C ALA A 173 0.44 0.03 -11.61
N THR A 174 1.04 0.92 -12.39
CA THR A 174 1.10 0.86 -13.87
C THR A 174 2.36 0.15 -14.40
N ILE A 175 3.24 -0.35 -13.52
CA ILE A 175 4.49 -1.04 -13.89
C ILE A 175 4.23 -2.16 -14.90
N THR A 176 5.08 -2.30 -15.92
CA THR A 176 4.95 -3.42 -16.86
C THR A 176 5.29 -4.75 -16.16
N ARG A 177 4.78 -5.85 -16.72
CA ARG A 177 5.10 -7.18 -16.18
C ARG A 177 6.61 -7.46 -16.26
N ASP A 178 7.24 -7.12 -17.38
CA ASP A 178 8.67 -7.37 -17.60
C ASP A 178 9.53 -6.57 -16.60
N ASP A 179 9.23 -5.28 -16.40
CA ASP A 179 9.94 -4.44 -15.42
C ASP A 179 9.74 -4.95 -13.98
N LEU A 180 8.52 -5.42 -13.67
CA LEU A 180 8.23 -6.02 -12.38
C LEU A 180 9.08 -7.28 -12.17
N GLU A 181 9.03 -8.23 -13.10
CA GLU A 181 9.78 -9.47 -13.00
C GLU A 181 11.30 -9.21 -12.92
N GLN A 182 11.82 -8.28 -13.72
CA GLN A 182 13.23 -7.87 -13.69
C GLN A 182 13.61 -7.25 -12.34
N GLY A 183 12.78 -6.33 -11.82
CA GLY A 183 12.99 -5.66 -10.54
C GLY A 183 12.96 -6.64 -9.36
N ILE A 184 11.99 -7.57 -9.35
CA ILE A 184 11.89 -8.60 -8.31
C ILE A 184 13.06 -9.57 -8.36
N ASN A 185 13.48 -10.01 -9.55
CA ASN A 185 14.66 -10.88 -9.67
C ASN A 185 15.94 -10.18 -9.21
N SER A 186 16.13 -8.92 -9.60
CA SER A 186 17.27 -8.09 -9.16
C SER A 186 17.28 -7.88 -7.65
N PHE A 187 16.09 -7.71 -7.04
CA PHE A 187 15.95 -7.66 -5.59
C PHE A 187 16.30 -9.01 -4.93
N CYS A 188 15.87 -10.14 -5.47
CA CYS A 188 16.26 -11.45 -4.94
C CYS A 188 17.78 -11.66 -5.01
N ASP A 189 18.42 -11.26 -6.12
CA ASP A 189 19.87 -11.32 -6.26
C ASP A 189 20.60 -10.42 -5.23
N ALA A 190 19.99 -9.29 -4.87
CA ALA A 190 20.50 -8.41 -3.81
C ALA A 190 20.40 -9.06 -2.43
N VAL A 191 19.31 -9.78 -2.14
CA VAL A 191 19.15 -10.56 -0.90
C VAL A 191 20.23 -11.64 -0.81
N ASP A 192 20.45 -12.39 -1.90
CA ASP A 192 21.46 -13.45 -1.95
C ASP A 192 22.90 -12.91 -1.79
N ALA A 193 23.18 -11.73 -2.35
CA ALA A 193 24.45 -11.04 -2.17
C ALA A 193 24.63 -10.56 -0.72
N ALA A 194 23.60 -9.93 -0.14
CA ALA A 194 23.63 -9.44 1.22
C ALA A 194 23.82 -10.57 2.25
N TYR A 195 23.16 -11.71 2.04
CA TYR A 195 23.35 -12.89 2.88
C TYR A 195 24.81 -13.36 2.83
N ARG A 196 25.39 -13.53 1.64
CA ARG A 196 26.77 -13.98 1.46
C ARG A 196 27.82 -13.01 2.02
N SER A 197 27.55 -11.70 2.04
CA SER A 197 28.51 -10.71 2.55
C SER A 197 28.57 -10.62 4.08
N ILE A 198 27.54 -11.10 4.79
CA ILE A 198 27.43 -11.01 6.25
C ILE A 198 27.85 -12.33 6.93
N GLN A 199 27.85 -13.44 6.20
CA GLN A 199 28.45 -14.72 6.64
C GLN A 199 29.97 -14.59 6.77
#